data_AF-A0A372RQB2-F1
#
_entry.id   AF-A0A372RQB2-F1
#
_cell.length_a   1.000
_cell.length_b   1.000
_cell.length_c   1.000
_cell.angle_alpha   90.00
_cell.angle_beta   90.00
_cell.angle_gamma   90.00
#
_symmetry.space_group_name_H-M   'P 1'
#
loop_
_entity.id
_entity.type
_entity.pdbx_description
1 polymer ?
#
loop_
_entity_poly.entity_id
_entity_poly.type
_entity_poly.pdbx_seq_one_letter_code
_entity_poly.pdbx_strand_id
1 'polypeptide(L)'
;MVIVGDKDGNIFGGFAYEDWELKPNWYGNEKNFLFSIRPKLRIFPSTGYNDHYQYLNYGTKTLPNGLGMGGQFDFCGLWINSDIINGNSMATPLSSTYSSPQLSKKQEFKVDEIEVWLVKLTDKDPDEIPKGPKCSALDNNPAELELLEMSTNKKMYSKEVREPNLFIDEEE
;
A
#
# COMPACT_ATOMS: atom_id res chain seq x y z
N MET A 1 -8.07 5.21 -5.09
CA MET A 1 -7.29 6.31 -5.70
C MET A 1 -6.36 6.89 -4.65
N VAL A 2 -5.09 7.11 -4.99
CA VAL A 2 -4.08 7.69 -4.09
C VAL A 2 -3.63 9.02 -4.66
N ILE A 3 -3.67 10.08 -3.84
CA ILE A 3 -3.22 11.43 -4.17
C ILE A 3 -2.07 11.78 -3.23
N VAL A 4 -1.01 12.36 -3.77
CA VAL A 4 0.19 12.78 -3.05
C VAL A 4 0.44 14.24 -3.33
N GLY A 5 0.53 15.04 -2.27
CA GLY A 5 1.10 16.38 -2.28
C GLY A 5 2.57 16.32 -1.83
N ASP A 6 3.50 16.81 -2.66
CA ASP A 6 4.91 16.92 -2.27
C ASP A 6 5.22 18.27 -1.61
N LYS A 7 6.32 18.34 -0.84
CA LYS A 7 6.78 19.58 -0.20
C LYS A 7 7.26 20.66 -1.17
N ASP A 8 7.45 20.31 -2.44
CA ASP A 8 7.75 21.25 -3.52
C ASP A 8 6.46 21.84 -4.16
N GLY A 9 5.28 21.48 -3.63
CA GLY A 9 3.96 22.00 -4.02
C GLY A 9 3.34 21.33 -5.25
N ASN A 10 3.83 20.18 -5.69
CA ASN A 10 3.22 19.39 -6.76
C ASN A 10 2.18 18.43 -6.20
N ILE A 11 1.16 18.16 -6.99
CA ILE A 11 0.08 17.23 -6.64
C ILE A 11 -0.04 16.24 -7.77
N PHE A 12 0.09 14.96 -7.45
CA PHE A 12 0.07 13.85 -8.40
C PHE A 12 -0.40 12.58 -7.70
N GLY A 13 -0.57 11.50 -8.44
CA GLY A 13 -1.06 10.27 -7.83
C GLY A 13 -1.33 9.18 -8.84
N GLY A 14 -2.07 8.18 -8.36
CA GLY A 14 -2.44 7.03 -9.17
C GLY A 14 -3.81 6.49 -8.81
N PHE A 15 -4.49 6.00 -9.84
CA PHE A 15 -5.72 5.25 -9.72
C PHE A 15 -5.43 3.75 -9.83
N ALA A 16 -5.80 3.03 -8.79
CA ALA A 16 -5.83 1.58 -8.69
C ALA A 16 -7.26 1.11 -8.96
N TYR A 17 -7.46 0.26 -9.97
CA TYR A 17 -8.79 -0.29 -10.31
C TYR A 17 -9.18 -1.45 -9.40
N GLU A 18 -8.21 -2.30 -9.05
CA GLU A 18 -8.36 -3.38 -8.09
C GLU A 18 -8.02 -2.90 -6.69
N ASP A 19 -8.64 -3.52 -5.68
CA ASP A 19 -8.41 -3.19 -4.28
C ASP A 19 -6.94 -3.39 -3.90
N TRP A 20 -6.45 -2.56 -2.97
CA TRP A 20 -5.09 -2.70 -2.47
C TRP A 20 -4.97 -3.93 -1.57
N GLU A 21 -4.15 -4.88 -1.99
CA GLU A 21 -3.79 -6.08 -1.25
C GLU A 21 -2.33 -6.03 -0.81
N LEU A 22 -2.07 -6.45 0.43
CA LEU A 22 -0.72 -6.65 0.96
C LEU A 22 -0.13 -7.91 0.33
N LYS A 23 0.60 -7.73 -0.78
CA LYS A 23 1.18 -8.83 -1.54
C LYS A 23 2.57 -8.44 -2.05
N PRO A 24 3.57 -9.31 -1.90
CA PRO A 24 4.94 -9.04 -2.34
C PRO A 24 5.17 -9.10 -3.86
N ASN A 25 4.12 -8.98 -4.69
CA ASN A 25 4.19 -9.05 -6.16
C ASN A 25 3.39 -7.90 -6.78
N TRP A 26 3.71 -7.55 -8.03
CA TRP A 26 2.87 -6.66 -8.83
C TRP A 26 1.54 -7.34 -9.19
N TYR A 27 0.47 -6.56 -9.25
CA TYR A 27 -0.88 -6.99 -9.61
C TYR A 27 -1.69 -5.82 -10.19
N GLY A 28 -3.00 -6.00 -10.37
CA GLY A 28 -3.90 -5.02 -10.98
C GLY A 28 -4.11 -5.27 -12.46
N ASN A 29 -4.70 -4.29 -13.15
CA ASN A 29 -4.97 -4.37 -14.59
C ASN A 29 -4.76 -3.04 -15.32
N GLU A 30 -4.95 -3.07 -16.64
CA GLU A 30 -4.73 -1.95 -17.56
C GLU A 30 -5.60 -0.70 -17.30
N LYS A 31 -6.66 -0.82 -16.50
CA LYS A 31 -7.50 0.32 -16.10
C LYS A 31 -6.82 1.20 -15.05
N ASN A 32 -5.70 0.75 -14.47
CA ASN A 32 -4.86 1.59 -13.64
C ASN A 32 -4.24 2.72 -14.46
N PHE A 33 -4.05 3.89 -13.84
CA PHE A 33 -3.38 5.01 -14.47
C PHE A 33 -2.69 5.90 -13.45
N LEU A 34 -1.63 6.59 -13.88
CA LEU A 34 -1.03 7.68 -13.12
C LEU A 34 -1.64 9.02 -13.55
N PHE A 35 -1.59 10.02 -12.68
CA PHE A 35 -2.01 11.37 -13.02
C PHE A 35 -1.16 12.41 -12.30
N SER A 36 -1.15 13.62 -12.86
CA SER A 36 -0.64 14.83 -12.23
C SER A 36 -1.78 15.85 -12.22
N ILE A 37 -1.92 16.61 -11.13
CA ILE A 37 -2.90 17.69 -10.96
C ILE A 37 -2.18 19.03 -11.04
N ARG A 38 -1.07 19.18 -10.31
CA ARG A 38 -0.24 20.39 -10.26
C ARG A 38 1.21 20.03 -10.62
N PRO A 39 1.89 20.79 -11.51
CA PRO A 39 1.50 22.08 -12.09
C PRO A 39 0.49 22.01 -13.24
N LYS A 40 0.27 20.83 -13.84
CA LYS A 40 -0.65 20.67 -14.96
C LYS A 40 -1.40 19.34 -14.86
N LEU A 41 -2.72 19.42 -14.99
CA LEU A 41 -3.58 18.25 -15.05
C LEU A 41 -3.25 17.37 -16.27
N ARG A 42 -2.84 16.12 -16.01
CA ARG A 42 -2.55 15.10 -17.04
C ARG A 42 -2.89 13.71 -16.50
N ILE A 43 -3.34 12.83 -17.39
CA ILE A 43 -3.65 11.43 -17.11
C ILE A 43 -2.75 10.57 -18.00
N PHE A 44 -2.20 9.50 -17.43
CA PHE A 44 -1.24 8.59 -18.03
C PHE A 44 -1.77 7.15 -17.93
N PRO A 45 -2.56 6.69 -18.90
CA PRO A 45 -3.12 5.35 -18.91
C PRO A 45 -2.02 4.30 -19.11
N SER A 46 -2.34 3.04 -18.79
CA SER A 46 -1.47 1.90 -19.09
C SER A 46 -1.11 1.85 -20.58
N THR A 47 0.14 1.54 -20.88
CA THR A 47 0.63 1.25 -22.23
C THR A 47 0.37 -0.19 -22.67
N GLY A 48 0.04 -1.08 -21.73
CA GLY A 48 -0.04 -2.53 -21.97
C GLY A 48 1.32 -3.21 -22.20
N TYR A 49 2.45 -2.51 -21.99
CA TYR A 49 3.78 -3.06 -22.21
C TYR A 49 4.18 -4.14 -21.18
N ASN A 50 3.73 -3.99 -19.93
CA ASN A 50 3.92 -4.94 -18.84
C ASN A 50 2.72 -4.90 -17.90
N ASP A 51 2.72 -5.80 -16.91
CA ASP A 51 1.67 -5.99 -15.91
C ASP A 51 2.03 -5.41 -14.51
N HIS A 52 3.02 -4.50 -14.45
CA HIS A 52 3.47 -3.90 -13.20
C HIS A 52 2.60 -2.71 -12.77
N TYR A 53 1.29 -2.93 -12.60
CA TYR A 53 0.33 -1.84 -12.41
C TYR A 53 0.33 -1.28 -10.98
N GLN A 54 0.16 -2.14 -9.98
CA GLN A 54 0.17 -1.73 -8.57
C GLN A 54 0.91 -2.74 -7.71
N TYR A 55 1.53 -2.23 -6.64
CA TYR A 55 2.33 -2.96 -5.67
C TYR A 55 2.08 -2.38 -4.29
N LEU A 56 1.84 -3.26 -3.30
CA LEU A 56 1.76 -2.85 -1.90
C LEU A 56 2.31 -3.97 -1.03
N ASN A 57 3.38 -3.68 -0.31
CA ASN A 57 4.02 -4.63 0.59
C ASN A 57 4.49 -3.94 1.87
N TYR A 58 4.44 -4.67 2.98
CA TYR A 58 4.87 -4.19 4.28
C TYR A 58 5.33 -5.35 5.17
N GLY A 59 6.36 -5.12 5.99
CA GLY A 59 6.85 -6.12 6.95
C GLY A 59 7.70 -7.26 6.35
N THR A 60 7.99 -7.24 5.05
CA THR A 60 8.80 -8.29 4.40
C THR A 60 10.29 -7.93 4.47
N LYS A 61 11.17 -8.90 4.77
CA LYS A 61 12.63 -8.67 4.87
C LYS A 61 13.36 -8.70 3.52
N THR A 62 12.84 -9.44 2.57
CA THR A 62 13.51 -9.77 1.30
C THR A 62 13.07 -8.91 0.12
N LEU A 63 11.97 -8.19 0.26
CA LEU A 63 11.36 -7.40 -0.81
C LEU A 63 11.06 -5.98 -0.35
N PRO A 64 11.03 -5.01 -1.27
CA PRO A 64 10.77 -3.60 -0.92
C PRO A 64 9.45 -3.43 -0.18
N ASN A 65 9.44 -2.63 0.87
CA ASN A 65 8.22 -2.28 1.61
C ASN A 65 7.80 -0.87 1.21
N GLY A 66 6.56 -0.73 0.77
CA GLY A 66 6.04 0.51 0.23
C GLY A 66 4.88 0.27 -0.72
N LEU A 67 4.46 1.36 -1.35
CA LEU A 67 3.43 1.39 -2.39
C LEU A 67 4.10 1.80 -3.70
N GLY A 68 3.89 1.00 -4.74
CA GLY A 68 4.44 1.24 -6.07
C GLY A 68 3.35 1.21 -7.15
N MET A 69 3.52 2.04 -8.18
CA MET A 69 2.70 2.02 -9.38
C MET A 69 3.56 2.25 -10.62
N GLY A 70 3.54 1.26 -11.52
CA GLY A 70 4.16 1.33 -12.85
C GLY A 70 5.68 1.24 -12.81
N GLY A 71 6.29 0.46 -13.69
CA GLY A 71 7.74 0.32 -13.82
C GLY A 71 8.27 -0.91 -13.08
N GLN A 72 9.52 -0.84 -12.64
CA GLN A 72 10.16 -1.90 -11.85
C GLN A 72 10.66 -1.29 -10.53
N PHE A 73 11.09 -2.11 -9.59
CA PHE A 73 11.74 -1.60 -8.37
C PHE A 73 12.88 -0.64 -8.74
N ASP A 74 13.04 0.41 -7.94
CA ASP A 74 13.92 1.57 -8.19
C ASP A 74 13.56 2.46 -9.39
N PHE A 75 12.74 2.00 -10.34
CA PHE A 75 12.32 2.75 -11.53
C PHE A 75 10.80 2.85 -11.64
N CYS A 76 10.14 3.05 -10.50
CA CYS A 76 8.70 3.17 -10.45
C CYS A 76 8.23 4.53 -10.96
N GLY A 77 7.10 4.57 -11.67
CA GLY A 77 6.45 5.82 -12.06
C GLY A 77 6.00 6.61 -10.84
N LEU A 78 5.50 5.91 -9.82
CA LEU A 78 5.24 6.42 -8.49
C LEU A 78 5.63 5.37 -7.45
N TRP A 79 6.42 5.77 -6.46
CA TRP A 79 6.76 4.96 -5.30
C TRP A 79 6.65 5.79 -4.02
N ILE A 80 6.07 5.20 -2.99
CA ILE A 80 5.97 5.75 -1.64
C ILE A 80 6.60 4.73 -0.69
N ASN A 81 7.61 5.15 0.06
CA ASN A 81 8.29 4.28 1.02
C ASN A 81 7.34 3.90 2.16
N SER A 82 7.65 2.81 2.85
CA SER A 82 6.91 2.38 4.05
C SER A 82 6.91 3.40 5.19
N ASP A 83 7.81 4.39 5.17
CA ASP A 83 7.83 5.49 6.14
C ASP A 83 6.76 6.57 5.86
N ILE A 84 6.11 6.53 4.70
CA ILE A 84 5.09 7.49 4.23
C ILE A 84 5.62 8.94 4.14
N ILE A 85 6.91 9.15 4.35
CA ILE A 85 7.57 10.46 4.36
C ILE A 85 8.32 10.68 3.06
N ASN A 86 8.92 9.63 2.52
CA ASN A 86 9.77 9.69 1.33
C ASN A 86 9.13 8.90 0.19
N GLY A 87 9.34 9.38 -1.03
CA GLY A 87 8.89 8.70 -2.24
C GLY A 87 9.79 9.03 -3.42
N ASN A 88 9.58 8.31 -4.51
CA ASN A 88 10.26 8.57 -5.77
C ASN A 88 9.33 8.44 -6.97
N SER A 89 9.69 9.15 -8.04
CA SER A 89 9.08 9.08 -9.37
C SER A 89 10.22 8.97 -10.37
N MET A 90 10.66 7.73 -10.63
CA MET A 90 11.85 7.43 -11.42
C MET A 90 11.48 7.04 -12.87
N ALA A 91 10.70 7.90 -13.52
CA ALA A 91 10.32 7.75 -14.92
C ALA A 91 11.32 8.50 -15.84
N THR A 92 12.38 7.81 -16.29
CA THR A 92 13.41 8.42 -17.15
C THR A 92 13.63 7.59 -18.44
N PRO A 93 13.29 8.11 -19.64
CA PRO A 93 12.59 9.36 -19.92
C PRO A 93 11.08 9.29 -19.62
N LEU A 94 10.48 8.10 -19.72
CA LEU A 94 9.07 7.82 -19.44
C LEU A 94 8.97 6.45 -18.75
N SER A 95 7.96 6.27 -17.90
CA SER A 95 7.63 4.97 -17.33
C SER A 95 7.22 3.99 -18.44
N SER A 96 7.73 2.75 -18.39
CA SER A 96 7.35 1.71 -19.35
C SER A 96 5.87 1.33 -19.25
N THR A 97 5.31 1.31 -18.05
CA THR A 97 3.91 0.90 -17.79
C THR A 97 2.90 1.98 -18.14
N TYR A 98 3.21 3.26 -17.92
CA TYR A 98 2.23 4.35 -18.06
C TYR A 98 2.60 5.42 -19.08
N SER A 99 3.80 5.34 -19.68
CA SER A 99 4.35 6.42 -20.51
C SER A 99 4.30 7.79 -19.80
N SER A 100 4.31 7.77 -18.46
CA SER A 100 4.29 8.98 -17.64
C SER A 100 5.70 9.55 -17.56
N PRO A 101 5.88 10.87 -17.60
CA PRO A 101 7.14 11.48 -17.17
C PRO A 101 7.25 11.41 -15.64
N GLN A 102 8.35 11.93 -15.11
CA GLN A 102 8.47 12.25 -13.69
C GLN A 102 7.26 13.10 -13.23
N LEU A 103 6.58 12.64 -12.18
CA LEU A 103 5.37 13.28 -11.65
C LEU A 103 5.69 14.41 -10.67
N SER A 104 6.70 14.19 -9.83
CA SER A 104 7.25 15.16 -8.89
C SER A 104 8.23 16.12 -9.56
N LYS A 105 8.64 17.16 -8.85
CA LYS A 105 9.66 18.11 -9.36
C LYS A 105 11.06 17.51 -9.45
N LYS A 106 11.37 16.53 -8.59
CA LYS A 106 12.64 15.80 -8.53
C LYS A 106 12.36 14.30 -8.51
N GLN A 107 13.34 13.47 -8.90
CA GLN A 107 13.18 12.02 -8.88
C GLN A 107 12.82 11.49 -7.49
N GLU A 108 13.42 12.05 -6.45
CA GLU A 108 13.04 11.81 -5.06
C GLU A 108 12.26 13.00 -4.52
N PHE A 109 11.20 12.72 -3.75
CA PHE A 109 10.36 13.73 -3.15
C PHE A 109 10.05 13.41 -1.69
N LYS A 110 9.73 14.47 -0.93
CA LYS A 110 9.17 14.33 0.41
C LYS A 110 7.68 14.60 0.36
N VAL A 111 6.94 13.71 0.98
CA VAL A 111 5.50 13.81 1.15
C VAL A 111 5.19 14.96 2.12
N ASP A 112 4.22 15.78 1.75
CA ASP A 112 3.57 16.74 2.64
C ASP A 112 2.23 16.18 3.12
N GLU A 113 1.42 15.69 2.17
CA GLU A 113 0.11 15.10 2.43
C GLU A 113 -0.15 13.91 1.50
N ILE A 114 -0.92 12.93 1.99
CA ILE A 114 -1.44 11.83 1.19
C ILE A 114 -2.91 11.66 1.50
N GLU A 115 -3.71 11.57 0.45
CA GLU A 115 -5.12 11.24 0.54
C GLU A 115 -5.40 9.95 -0.22
N VAL A 116 -6.21 9.09 0.40
CA VAL A 116 -6.66 7.84 -0.21
C VAL A 116 -8.18 7.86 -0.29
N TRP A 117 -8.69 7.79 -1.52
CA TRP A 117 -10.11 7.87 -1.81
C TRP A 117 -10.61 6.57 -2.42
N LEU A 118 -11.67 6.02 -1.83
CA LEU A 118 -12.46 4.95 -2.44
C LEU A 118 -13.41 5.56 -3.47
N VAL A 119 -13.24 5.23 -4.74
CA VAL A 119 -14.03 5.79 -5.85
C VAL A 119 -14.89 4.74 -6.58
N LYS A 120 -14.69 3.46 -6.26
CA LYS A 120 -15.50 2.32 -6.69
C LYS A 120 -15.87 1.55 -5.42
N LEU A 121 -17.10 1.07 -5.33
CA LEU A 121 -17.44 0.08 -4.30
C LEU A 121 -16.54 -1.15 -4.49
N THR A 122 -15.93 -1.59 -3.40
CA THR A 122 -15.23 -2.87 -3.38
C THR A 122 -16.26 -3.98 -3.52
N ASP A 123 -15.91 -5.02 -4.28
CA ASP A 123 -16.74 -6.21 -4.41
C ASP A 123 -16.59 -7.13 -3.17
N LYS A 124 -15.64 -6.82 -2.27
CA LYS A 124 -15.42 -7.50 -1.00
C LYS A 124 -16.17 -6.76 0.10
N ASP A 125 -16.98 -7.47 0.87
CA ASP A 125 -17.57 -6.89 2.07
C ASP A 125 -16.43 -6.48 3.03
N PRO A 126 -16.42 -5.25 3.59
CA PRO A 126 -15.46 -4.85 4.62
C PRO A 126 -15.34 -5.85 5.78
N ASP A 127 -16.42 -6.59 6.08
CA ASP A 127 -16.44 -7.63 7.10
C ASP A 127 -15.83 -8.97 6.64
N GLU A 128 -15.69 -9.18 5.33
CA GLU A 128 -15.05 -10.35 4.69
C GLU A 128 -13.57 -10.13 4.35
N ILE A 129 -13.05 -8.90 4.45
CA ILE A 129 -11.60 -8.67 4.39
C ILE A 129 -10.99 -9.55 5.46
N PRO A 130 -10.07 -10.50 5.13
CA PRO A 130 -9.47 -11.36 6.12
C PRO A 130 -8.84 -10.47 7.17
N LYS A 131 -9.50 -10.36 8.33
CA LYS A 131 -8.83 -9.93 9.55
C LYS A 131 -7.71 -10.96 9.64
N GLY A 132 -6.47 -10.51 9.44
CA GLY A 132 -5.30 -11.36 9.62
C GLY A 132 -5.48 -12.19 10.89
N PRO A 133 -4.84 -13.37 11.00
CA PRO A 133 -5.16 -14.37 12.04
C PRO A 133 -5.49 -13.64 13.33
N LYS A 134 -6.70 -13.84 13.88
CA LYS A 134 -7.19 -13.14 15.10
C LYS A 134 -6.23 -13.43 16.24
N CYS A 135 -5.10 -12.75 16.23
CA CYS A 135 -3.97 -12.88 17.09
C CYS A 135 -3.95 -11.58 17.87
N SER A 136 -3.92 -11.72 19.18
CA SER A 136 -3.71 -10.59 20.05
C SER A 136 -2.41 -9.89 19.67
N ALA A 137 -2.31 -8.57 19.86
CA ALA A 137 -1.03 -7.87 19.73
C ALA A 137 0.07 -8.51 20.60
N LEU A 138 -0.33 -9.22 21.67
CA LEU A 138 0.53 -10.00 22.55
C LEU A 138 1.11 -11.27 21.90
N ASP A 139 0.42 -11.86 20.92
CA ASP A 139 0.89 -13.06 20.22
C ASP A 139 2.08 -12.74 19.31
N ASN A 140 2.10 -11.53 18.75
CA ASN A 140 3.18 -11.05 17.90
C ASN A 140 4.39 -10.52 18.68
N ASN A 141 4.26 -10.27 19.98
CA ASN A 141 5.29 -9.64 20.82
C ASN A 141 5.51 -10.41 22.14
N PRO A 142 6.04 -11.65 22.09
CA PRO A 142 6.19 -12.50 23.28
C PRO A 142 7.15 -11.91 24.32
N ALA A 143 8.21 -11.22 23.86
CA ALA A 143 9.16 -10.57 24.76
C ALA A 143 8.53 -9.39 25.52
N GLU A 144 7.67 -8.60 24.88
CA GLU A 144 6.98 -7.48 25.55
C GLU A 144 5.94 -7.97 26.56
N LEU A 145 5.26 -9.07 26.23
CA LEU A 145 4.34 -9.75 27.14
C LEU A 145 5.05 -10.22 28.41
N GLU A 146 6.23 -10.86 28.29
CA GLU A 146 7.02 -11.30 29.44
C GLU A 146 7.43 -10.13 30.35
N LEU A 147 7.89 -9.03 29.76
CA LEU A 147 8.24 -7.81 30.50
C LEU A 147 7.03 -7.21 31.22
N LEU A 148 5.86 -7.25 30.59
CA LEU A 148 4.61 -6.77 31.17
C LEU A 148 4.15 -7.65 32.35
N GLU A 149 4.27 -8.97 32.24
CA GLU A 149 3.94 -9.91 33.33
C GLU A 149 4.92 -9.77 34.50
N MET A 150 6.22 -9.62 34.22
CA MET A 150 7.25 -9.40 35.25
C MET A 150 7.08 -8.06 35.99
N SER A 151 6.73 -6.99 35.29
CA SER A 151 6.58 -5.64 35.88
C SER A 151 5.30 -5.48 36.69
N THR A 152 4.21 -6.12 36.28
CA THR A 152 2.91 -6.01 36.96
C THR A 152 2.67 -7.09 38.01
N ASN A 153 3.51 -8.13 38.03
CA ASN A 153 3.34 -9.35 38.83
C ASN A 153 1.94 -9.98 38.66
N LYS A 154 1.33 -9.80 37.48
CA LYS A 154 0.02 -10.31 37.10
C LYS A 154 0.16 -11.15 35.85
N LYS A 155 -0.45 -12.33 35.85
CA LYS A 155 -0.54 -13.18 34.67
C LYS A 155 -1.60 -12.60 33.72
N MET A 156 -1.27 -12.48 32.43
CA MET A 156 -2.23 -12.04 31.43
C MET A 156 -3.07 -13.23 30.95
N TYR A 157 -4.37 -13.21 31.24
CA TYR A 157 -5.31 -14.31 30.93
C TYR A 157 -6.00 -14.17 29.57
N SER A 158 -5.86 -13.03 28.88
CA SER A 158 -6.41 -12.82 27.54
C SER A 158 -5.78 -13.74 26.48
N LYS A 159 -4.73 -14.50 26.83
CA LYS A 159 -4.12 -15.56 26.00
C LYS A 159 -5.13 -16.67 25.66
N GLU A 160 -6.09 -16.91 26.54
CA GLU A 160 -7.04 -18.04 26.44
C GLU A 160 -8.46 -17.59 26.03
N VAL A 161 -8.75 -16.29 26.14
CA VAL A 161 -10.06 -15.73 25.76
C VAL A 161 -9.99 -15.24 24.33
N ARG A 162 -10.39 -16.10 23.39
CA ARG A 162 -10.56 -15.74 21.99
C ARG A 162 -12.03 -15.40 21.73
N GLU A 163 -12.27 -14.42 20.85
CA GLU A 163 -13.61 -14.23 20.33
C GLU A 163 -14.08 -15.54 19.66
N PRO A 164 -15.31 -16.00 19.91
CA PRO A 164 -15.83 -17.17 19.24
C PRO A 164 -15.77 -16.98 17.71
N ASN A 165 -15.42 -18.05 16.99
CA ASN A 165 -15.64 -18.09 15.55
C ASN A 165 -17.16 -18.06 15.33
N LEU A 166 -17.66 -16.93 14.83
CA LEU A 166 -19.08 -16.74 14.51
C LEU A 166 -19.44 -17.23 13.10
N PHE A 167 -18.45 -17.72 12.36
CA PHE A 167 -18.65 -18.32 11.05
C PHE A 167 -19.03 -19.80 11.25
N ILE A 168 -20.23 -20.15 10.81
CA ILE A 168 -20.68 -21.53 10.68
C ILE A 168 -19.84 -22.12 9.54
N ASP A 169 -19.16 -23.23 9.80
CA ASP A 169 -18.53 -24.02 8.74
C ASP A 169 -19.66 -24.51 7.81
N GLU A 170 -19.83 -23.89 6.63
CA GLU A 170 -20.64 -24.49 5.56
C GLU A 170 -19.83 -25.66 4.99
N GLU A 171 -19.92 -26.81 5.66
CA GLU A 171 -19.58 -28.11 5.08
C GLU A 171 -20.67 -28.53 4.09
N GLU A 172 -20.31 -28.67 2.82
CA GLU A 172 -20.66 -29.84 1.98
C GLU A 172 -19.59 -30.12 0.92
#